data_AF-A0A961V8R3-F1
#
_entry.id   AF-A0A961V8R3-F1
#
_cell.length_a   1.000
_cell.length_b   1.000
_cell.length_c   1.000
_cell.angle_alpha   90.00
_cell.angle_beta   90.00
_cell.angle_gamma   90.00
#
_symmetry.space_group_name_H-M   'P 1'
#
loop_
_entity.id
_entity.type
_entity.pdbx_description
1 polymer ?
#
loop_
_entity_poly.entity_id
_entity_poly.type
_entity_poly.pdbx_seq_one_letter_code
_entity_poly.pdbx_strand_id
1 'polypeptide(L)'
;LYDQLQLVQILDDLSRHFGRTEGIRLIQADDYLGHYSPETIGQFAGAARPVDSGMIKTAQALWKALCAPTPEPVAERAAAPVAGFPFMQAALLRFLQELPGRDGLSRTQRTMLEVIDAEPTTAGRLFGAVIAKEEAQFMGDATFFADLDALAFCAVPALAGLPCPSTGLMDPEAGDDGRSAYMQSKPALTPLGTAILAGEADFLGENSIDRWWGGTHLRDGNVWRIDRDTGDLVHP
;
A
#
# COMPACT_ATOMS: atom_id res chain seq x y z
N LEU A 1 0.99 -9.51 -5.86
CA LEU A 1 0.37 -8.18 -5.64
C LEU A 1 1.38 -7.05 -5.90
N TYR A 2 2.64 -7.23 -5.54
CA TYR A 2 3.75 -6.33 -5.90
C TYR A 2 3.71 -5.90 -7.38
N ASP A 3 3.98 -4.61 -7.62
CA ASP A 3 4.15 -3.94 -8.93
C ASP A 3 3.01 -3.99 -9.95
N GLN A 4 1.81 -4.48 -9.63
CA GLN A 4 0.72 -4.53 -10.63
C GLN A 4 0.32 -3.13 -11.13
N LEU A 5 0.28 -2.13 -10.24
CA LEU A 5 -0.02 -0.75 -10.61
C LEU A 5 1.12 -0.15 -11.47
N GLN A 6 2.37 -0.44 -11.10
CA GLN A 6 3.57 -0.02 -11.85
C GLN A 6 3.61 -0.67 -13.24
N LEU A 7 3.21 -1.94 -13.35
CA LEU A 7 3.13 -2.67 -14.62
C LEU A 7 2.22 -1.96 -15.63
N VAL A 8 1.00 -1.58 -15.22
CA VAL A 8 0.08 -0.89 -16.13
C VAL A 8 0.53 0.53 -16.44
N GLN A 9 1.18 1.21 -15.50
CA GLN A 9 1.86 2.49 -15.76
C GLN A 9 2.92 2.33 -16.86
N ILE A 10 3.82 1.34 -16.74
CA ILE A 10 4.89 1.10 -17.71
C ILE A 10 4.31 0.77 -19.09
N LEU A 11 3.26 -0.05 -19.16
CA LEU A 11 2.63 -0.39 -20.43
C LEU A 11 1.89 0.81 -21.07
N ASP A 12 1.24 1.66 -20.26
CA ASP A 12 0.68 2.93 -20.73
C ASP A 12 1.78 3.84 -21.29
N ASP A 13 2.88 3.98 -20.55
CA ASP A 13 4.01 4.86 -20.87
C ASP A 13 4.76 4.41 -22.13
N LEU A 14 5.07 3.11 -22.25
CA LEU A 14 5.63 2.51 -23.47
C LEU A 14 4.79 2.83 -24.71
N SER A 15 3.47 2.78 -24.58
CA SER A 15 2.58 3.08 -25.71
C SER A 15 2.47 4.58 -25.98
N ARG A 16 2.19 5.40 -24.95
CA ARG A 16 1.86 6.83 -25.13
C ARG A 16 3.08 7.71 -25.38
N HIS A 17 4.17 7.45 -24.66
CA HIS A 17 5.35 8.30 -24.68
C HIS A 17 6.44 7.76 -25.60
N PHE A 18 6.58 6.44 -25.70
CA PHE A 18 7.60 5.81 -26.54
C PHE A 18 7.08 5.25 -27.87
N GLY A 19 5.76 5.26 -28.10
CA GLY A 19 5.15 4.71 -29.33
C GLY A 19 5.43 3.22 -29.52
N ARG A 20 5.84 2.51 -28.47
CA ARG A 20 6.24 1.10 -28.52
C ARG A 20 5.08 0.22 -28.08
N THR A 21 4.49 -0.48 -29.04
CA THR A 21 3.42 -1.47 -28.80
C THR A 21 3.80 -2.89 -29.25
N GLU A 22 4.97 -3.06 -29.86
CA GLU A 22 5.45 -4.33 -30.40
C GLU A 22 6.76 -4.77 -29.72
N GLY A 23 7.04 -6.07 -29.78
CA GLY A 23 8.26 -6.65 -29.20
C GLY A 23 8.35 -6.50 -27.67
N ILE A 24 7.21 -6.28 -27.01
CA ILE A 24 7.11 -6.27 -25.54
C ILE A 24 6.76 -7.70 -25.10
N ARG A 25 7.51 -8.21 -24.13
CA ARG A 25 7.18 -9.48 -23.46
C ARG A 25 7.02 -9.24 -21.98
N LEU A 26 6.04 -9.90 -21.39
CA LEU A 26 5.71 -9.80 -19.99
C LEU A 26 5.85 -11.16 -19.32
N ILE A 27 6.51 -11.16 -18.17
CA ILE A 27 6.59 -12.29 -17.24
C ILE A 27 5.78 -11.88 -16.02
N GLN A 28 4.84 -12.72 -15.61
CA GLN A 28 4.05 -12.51 -14.39
C GLN A 28 4.26 -13.71 -13.50
N ALA A 29 4.96 -13.51 -12.38
CA ALA A 29 5.16 -14.51 -11.35
C ALA A 29 4.10 -14.34 -10.25
N ASP A 30 3.65 -15.45 -9.69
CA ASP A 30 2.73 -15.54 -8.55
C ASP A 30 3.44 -15.41 -7.19
N ASP A 31 4.76 -15.22 -7.19
CA ASP A 31 5.58 -15.15 -5.97
C ASP A 31 6.56 -13.97 -5.99
N TYR A 32 7.09 -13.61 -4.80
CA TYR A 32 8.03 -12.51 -4.63
C TYR A 32 9.42 -12.87 -5.16
N LEU A 33 9.84 -12.13 -6.21
CA LEU A 33 11.07 -12.44 -6.92
C LEU A 33 12.35 -12.25 -6.08
N GLY A 34 12.32 -11.42 -5.04
CA GLY A 34 13.50 -11.05 -4.25
C GLY A 34 14.12 -12.20 -3.43
N HIS A 35 13.44 -13.33 -3.28
CA HIS A 35 13.98 -14.51 -2.60
C HIS A 35 14.69 -15.50 -3.54
N TYR A 36 14.53 -15.35 -4.86
CA TYR A 36 15.07 -16.29 -5.83
C TYR A 36 16.53 -15.98 -6.20
N SER A 37 17.30 -17.04 -6.45
CA SER A 37 18.66 -16.90 -6.98
C SER A 37 18.63 -16.36 -8.42
N PRO A 38 19.71 -15.73 -8.91
CA PRO A 38 19.81 -15.28 -10.30
C PRO A 38 19.49 -16.38 -11.33
N GLU A 39 19.92 -17.62 -11.05
CA GLU A 39 19.66 -18.77 -11.92
C GLU A 39 18.16 -19.10 -11.97
N THR A 40 17.48 -19.06 -10.83
CA THR A 40 16.03 -19.32 -10.75
C THR A 40 15.24 -18.20 -11.42
N ILE A 41 15.67 -16.94 -11.24
CA ILE A 41 15.09 -15.79 -11.95
C ILE A 41 15.17 -15.99 -13.48
N GLY A 42 16.32 -16.47 -13.97
CA GLY A 42 16.53 -16.77 -15.39
C GLY A 42 15.53 -17.79 -15.96
N GLN A 43 15.01 -18.70 -15.15
CA GLN A 43 14.04 -19.72 -15.59
C GLN A 43 12.67 -19.11 -15.91
N PHE A 44 12.29 -17.98 -15.29
CA PHE A 44 11.02 -17.32 -15.60
C PHE A 44 10.98 -16.74 -17.03
N ALA A 45 12.12 -16.61 -17.72
CA ALA A 45 12.17 -16.19 -19.11
C ALA A 45 11.33 -17.09 -20.04
N GLY A 46 11.17 -18.37 -19.70
CA GLY A 46 10.32 -19.33 -20.43
C GLY A 46 8.82 -19.03 -20.30
N ALA A 47 8.40 -18.34 -19.23
CA ALA A 47 7.01 -17.94 -19.00
C ALA A 47 6.65 -16.62 -19.70
N ALA A 48 7.61 -15.96 -20.35
CA ALA A 48 7.39 -14.68 -21.03
C ALA A 48 6.34 -14.82 -22.14
N ARG A 49 5.27 -14.03 -22.04
CA ARG A 49 4.21 -13.94 -23.05
C ARG A 49 4.32 -12.63 -23.82
N PRO A 50 4.01 -12.61 -25.13
CA PRO A 50 3.92 -11.35 -25.86
C PRO A 50 2.79 -10.49 -25.26
N VAL A 51 3.04 -9.20 -25.12
CA VAL A 51 2.00 -8.23 -24.78
C VAL A 51 1.29 -7.84 -26.08
N ASP A 52 0.01 -8.20 -26.20
CA ASP A 52 -0.78 -7.86 -27.37
C ASP A 52 -1.45 -6.47 -27.26
N SER A 53 -2.08 -6.03 -28.35
CA SER A 53 -2.76 -4.73 -28.39
C SER A 53 -3.95 -4.63 -27.42
N GLY A 54 -4.58 -5.76 -27.06
CA GLY A 54 -5.65 -5.81 -26.07
C GLY A 54 -5.13 -5.57 -24.66
N MET A 55 -3.97 -6.16 -24.31
CA MET A 55 -3.28 -5.91 -23.05
C MET A 55 -2.84 -4.46 -22.92
N ILE A 56 -2.30 -3.85 -23.98
CA ILE A 56 -1.94 -2.42 -23.98
C ILE A 56 -3.17 -1.55 -23.71
N LYS A 57 -4.27 -1.74 -24.46
CA LYS A 57 -5.52 -0.99 -24.25
C LYS A 57 -6.06 -1.17 -22.82
N THR A 58 -5.96 -2.38 -22.29
CA THR A 58 -6.39 -2.69 -20.91
C THR A 58 -5.52 -1.95 -19.89
N ALA A 59 -4.19 -1.96 -20.05
CA ALA A 59 -3.27 -1.19 -19.21
C ALA A 59 -3.54 0.31 -19.24
N GLN A 60 -3.79 0.88 -20.43
CA GLN A 60 -4.12 2.31 -20.58
C GLN A 60 -5.43 2.68 -19.86
N ALA A 61 -6.44 1.81 -19.93
CA ALA A 61 -7.72 2.00 -19.24
C ALA A 61 -7.56 1.91 -17.71
N LEU A 62 -6.77 0.94 -17.23
CA LEU A 62 -6.45 0.79 -15.81
C LEU A 62 -5.65 1.97 -15.27
N TRP A 63 -4.62 2.40 -15.99
CA TRP A 63 -3.82 3.56 -15.62
C TRP A 63 -4.68 4.83 -15.56
N LYS A 64 -5.58 5.04 -16.53
CA LYS A 64 -6.56 6.12 -16.48
C LYS A 64 -7.46 6.06 -15.25
N ALA A 65 -7.91 4.86 -14.85
CA ALA A 65 -8.73 4.68 -13.66
C ALA A 65 -7.94 4.98 -12.38
N LEU A 66 -6.69 4.52 -12.29
CA LEU A 66 -5.80 4.80 -11.15
C LEU A 66 -5.47 6.28 -11.00
N CYS A 67 -5.41 7.03 -12.10
CA CYS A 67 -5.21 8.49 -12.10
C CYS A 67 -6.52 9.30 -11.96
N ALA A 68 -7.67 8.66 -11.76
CA ALA A 68 -8.94 9.36 -11.64
C ALA A 68 -9.05 10.14 -10.30
N PRO A 69 -9.78 11.27 -10.28
CA PRO A 69 -9.94 12.10 -9.09
C PRO A 69 -10.86 11.51 -8.01
N THR A 70 -11.50 10.37 -8.29
CA THR A 70 -12.33 9.61 -7.35
C THR A 70 -11.93 8.13 -7.40
N PRO A 71 -12.21 7.34 -6.35
CA PRO A 71 -11.87 5.92 -6.32
C PRO A 71 -12.83 5.02 -7.10
N GLU A 72 -13.98 5.55 -7.54
CA GLU A 72 -15.03 4.78 -8.22
C GLU A 72 -14.51 4.03 -9.47
N PRO A 73 -13.71 4.65 -10.36
CA PRO A 73 -13.21 3.94 -11.54
C PRO A 73 -12.29 2.76 -11.18
N VAL A 74 -11.60 2.83 -10.04
CA VAL A 74 -10.78 1.72 -9.54
C VAL A 74 -11.68 0.61 -8.99
N ALA A 75 -12.71 0.96 -8.20
CA ALA A 75 -13.70 0.00 -7.70
C ALA A 75 -14.44 -0.73 -8.83
N GLU A 76 -14.87 -0.01 -9.87
CA GLU A 76 -15.47 -0.60 -11.07
C GLU A 76 -14.54 -1.62 -11.75
N ARG A 77 -13.24 -1.33 -11.82
CA ARG A 77 -12.26 -2.25 -12.42
C ARG A 77 -11.95 -3.44 -11.54
N ALA A 78 -12.06 -3.29 -10.22
CA ALA A 78 -11.85 -4.37 -9.26
C ALA A 78 -13.00 -5.39 -9.21
N ALA A 79 -14.18 -5.05 -9.77
CA ALA A 79 -15.37 -5.88 -9.73
C ALA A 79 -15.26 -7.21 -10.51
N ALA A 80 -14.30 -7.34 -11.43
CA ALA A 80 -14.11 -8.56 -12.22
C ALA A 80 -12.63 -8.85 -12.53
N PRO A 81 -12.27 -10.11 -12.84
CA PRO A 81 -10.94 -10.45 -13.31
C PRO A 81 -10.54 -9.65 -14.56
N VAL A 82 -9.26 -9.23 -14.61
CA VAL A 82 -8.72 -8.45 -15.72
C VAL A 82 -7.99 -9.37 -16.71
N ALA A 83 -8.51 -9.47 -17.93
CA ALA A 83 -7.91 -10.29 -18.97
C ALA A 83 -6.45 -9.89 -19.25
N GLY A 84 -5.55 -10.88 -19.26
CA GLY A 84 -4.11 -10.68 -19.46
C GLY A 84 -3.32 -10.26 -18.21
N PHE A 85 -4.00 -9.93 -17.11
CA PHE A 85 -3.38 -9.50 -15.85
C PHE A 85 -3.94 -10.30 -14.66
N PRO A 86 -3.50 -11.56 -14.46
CA PRO A 86 -4.07 -12.48 -13.47
C PRO A 86 -4.10 -11.94 -12.03
N PHE A 87 -3.17 -11.06 -11.65
CA PHE A 87 -3.07 -10.54 -10.28
C PHE A 87 -3.68 -9.14 -10.11
N MET A 88 -4.17 -8.53 -11.19
CA MET A 88 -4.62 -7.14 -11.16
C MET A 88 -5.86 -6.97 -10.30
N GLN A 89 -6.85 -7.85 -10.41
CA GLN A 89 -8.08 -7.71 -9.63
C GLN A 89 -7.79 -7.71 -8.13
N ALA A 90 -7.00 -8.70 -7.66
CA ALA A 90 -6.57 -8.76 -6.27
C ALA A 90 -5.78 -7.51 -5.85
N ALA A 91 -4.94 -6.96 -6.75
CA ALA A 91 -4.19 -5.74 -6.51
C ALA A 91 -5.08 -4.52 -6.33
N LEU A 92 -6.09 -4.35 -7.18
CA LEU A 92 -7.04 -3.25 -7.05
C LEU A 92 -7.89 -3.38 -5.78
N LEU A 93 -8.36 -4.59 -5.44
CA LEU A 93 -9.10 -4.83 -4.21
C LEU A 93 -8.26 -4.50 -2.97
N ARG A 94 -7.00 -4.94 -2.92
CA ARG A 94 -6.09 -4.59 -1.81
C ARG A 94 -5.75 -3.10 -1.78
N PHE A 95 -5.61 -2.47 -2.95
CA PHE A 95 -5.33 -1.04 -3.06
C PHE A 95 -6.49 -0.18 -2.57
N LEU A 96 -7.74 -0.58 -2.85
CA LEU A 96 -8.95 0.05 -2.31
C LEU A 96 -9.00 0.01 -0.78
N GLN A 97 -8.45 -1.04 -0.16
CA GLN A 97 -8.34 -1.13 1.30
C GLN A 97 -7.29 -0.18 1.90
N GLU A 98 -6.53 0.56 1.08
CA GLU A 98 -5.72 1.69 1.55
C GLU A 98 -6.50 3.00 1.64
N LEU A 99 -7.77 3.04 1.23
CA LEU A 99 -8.69 4.11 1.65
C LEU A 99 -8.99 3.97 3.16
N PRO A 100 -9.25 5.08 3.88
CA PRO A 100 -9.66 5.03 5.27
C PRO A 100 -10.91 4.15 5.47
N GLY A 101 -10.92 3.33 6.52
CA GLY A 101 -12.10 2.61 6.97
C GLY A 101 -13.05 3.50 7.78
N ARG A 102 -14.07 2.91 8.39
CA ARG A 102 -14.95 3.59 9.37
C ARG A 102 -14.18 4.21 10.55
N ASP A 103 -13.06 3.60 10.90
CA ASP A 103 -12.15 4.03 11.97
C ASP A 103 -11.11 5.07 11.54
N GLY A 104 -11.14 5.51 10.27
CA GLY A 104 -10.22 6.53 9.76
C GLY A 104 -8.84 6.01 9.37
N LEU A 105 -8.58 4.71 9.53
CA LEU A 105 -7.28 4.10 9.23
C LEU A 105 -7.30 3.38 7.87
N SER A 106 -6.15 3.29 7.19
CA SER A 106 -6.01 2.30 6.12
C SER A 106 -5.99 0.87 6.67
N ARG A 107 -6.17 -0.17 5.84
CA ARG A 107 -5.99 -1.56 6.29
C ARG A 107 -4.59 -1.76 6.90
N THR A 108 -3.56 -1.21 6.27
CA THR A 108 -2.18 -1.32 6.76
C THR A 108 -2.04 -0.71 8.17
N GLN A 109 -2.50 0.52 8.35
CA GLN A 109 -2.45 1.21 9.64
C GLN A 109 -3.23 0.47 10.72
N ARG A 110 -4.45 -0.03 10.41
CA ARG A 110 -5.21 -0.83 11.37
C ARG A 110 -4.46 -2.12 11.75
N THR A 111 -3.87 -2.79 10.77
CA THR A 111 -3.11 -4.03 11.00
C THR A 111 -1.90 -3.76 11.91
N MET A 112 -1.24 -2.60 11.79
CA MET A 112 -0.17 -2.20 12.73
C MET A 112 -0.68 -2.13 14.17
N LEU A 113 -1.81 -1.48 14.42
CA LEU A 113 -2.41 -1.40 15.76
C LEU A 113 -2.76 -2.80 16.28
N GLU A 114 -3.38 -3.65 15.47
CA GLU A 114 -3.77 -5.01 15.85
C GLU A 114 -2.56 -5.90 16.20
N VAL A 115 -1.45 -5.78 15.45
CA VAL A 115 -0.22 -6.52 15.76
C VAL A 115 0.41 -6.01 17.06
N ILE A 116 0.43 -4.70 17.29
CA ILE A 116 0.96 -4.11 18.54
C ILE A 116 0.12 -4.52 19.76
N ASP A 117 -1.20 -4.55 19.62
CA ASP A 117 -2.12 -4.97 20.68
C ASP A 117 -1.95 -6.45 21.05
N ALA A 118 -1.81 -7.30 20.02
CA ALA A 118 -1.67 -8.75 20.21
C ALA A 118 -0.34 -9.13 20.88
N GLU A 119 0.77 -8.53 20.46
CA GLU A 119 2.09 -8.81 21.02
C GLU A 119 3.03 -7.59 20.94
N PRO A 120 3.49 -7.05 22.08
CA PRO A 120 4.47 -5.97 22.09
C PRO A 120 5.76 -6.36 21.36
N THR A 121 6.08 -5.65 20.28
CA THR A 121 7.25 -5.90 19.44
C THR A 121 8.08 -4.63 19.23
N THR A 122 9.27 -4.78 18.64
CA THR A 122 10.10 -3.61 18.29
C THR A 122 9.71 -3.06 16.91
N ALA A 123 9.96 -1.77 16.66
CA ALA A 123 9.67 -1.14 15.37
C ALA A 123 10.31 -1.90 14.19
N GLY A 124 11.54 -2.38 14.35
CA GLY A 124 12.24 -3.16 13.33
C GLY A 124 11.66 -4.57 13.07
N ARG A 125 10.93 -5.14 14.02
CA ARG A 125 10.23 -6.42 13.86
C ARG A 125 8.78 -6.25 13.40
N LEU A 126 8.18 -5.09 13.66
CA LEU A 126 6.78 -4.81 13.36
C LEU A 126 6.49 -4.91 11.85
N PHE A 127 7.39 -4.41 11.00
CA PHE A 127 7.25 -4.52 9.55
C PHE A 127 7.04 -5.98 9.11
N GLY A 128 7.94 -6.88 9.51
CA GLY A 128 7.84 -8.30 9.17
C GLY A 128 6.56 -8.94 9.70
N ALA A 129 6.13 -8.57 10.91
CA ALA A 129 4.91 -9.09 11.53
C ALA A 129 3.62 -8.62 10.80
N VAL A 130 3.57 -7.36 10.35
CA VAL A 130 2.45 -6.81 9.58
C VAL A 130 2.42 -7.39 8.17
N ILE A 131 3.56 -7.43 7.47
CA ILE A 131 3.64 -8.02 6.11
C ILE A 131 3.28 -9.50 6.11
N ALA A 132 3.58 -10.24 7.18
CA ALA A 132 3.15 -11.64 7.31
C ALA A 132 1.62 -11.84 7.39
N LYS A 133 0.85 -10.76 7.60
CA LYS A 133 -0.64 -10.77 7.57
C LYS A 133 -1.21 -10.48 6.18
N GLU A 134 -0.37 -10.10 5.21
CA GLU A 134 -0.80 -9.76 3.86
C GLU A 134 -0.84 -11.01 2.97
N GLU A 135 -1.85 -11.10 2.10
CA GLU A 135 -2.00 -12.23 1.16
C GLU A 135 -0.86 -12.27 0.13
N ALA A 136 -0.28 -11.12 -0.19
CA ALA A 136 1.02 -11.05 -0.85
C ALA A 136 1.73 -9.74 -0.52
N GLN A 137 3.06 -9.77 -0.60
CA GLN A 137 3.89 -8.59 -0.44
C GLN A 137 3.50 -7.53 -1.49
N PHE A 138 3.35 -6.27 -1.05
CA PHE A 138 3.04 -5.14 -1.91
C PHE A 138 3.72 -3.82 -1.52
N MET A 139 4.22 -3.69 -0.28
CA MET A 139 4.87 -2.48 0.22
C MET A 139 6.28 -2.75 0.73
N GLY A 140 7.14 -1.73 0.62
CA GLY A 140 8.47 -1.70 1.23
C GLY A 140 8.46 -1.11 2.64
N ASP A 141 9.61 -1.19 3.30
CA ASP A 141 9.83 -0.71 4.66
C ASP A 141 9.72 0.83 4.78
N ALA A 142 10.18 1.57 3.77
CA ALA A 142 10.09 3.03 3.75
C ALA A 142 8.65 3.54 3.89
N THR A 143 7.72 3.02 3.07
CA THR A 143 6.30 3.38 3.14
C THR A 143 5.68 2.93 4.46
N PHE A 144 6.05 1.74 4.93
CA PHE A 144 5.59 1.21 6.21
C PHE A 144 5.97 2.13 7.37
N PHE A 145 7.22 2.60 7.44
CA PHE A 145 7.64 3.49 8.51
C PHE A 145 7.05 4.89 8.40
N ALA A 146 6.75 5.37 7.18
CA ALA A 146 5.99 6.61 7.00
C ALA A 146 4.55 6.51 7.53
N ASP A 147 3.89 5.37 7.34
CA ASP A 147 2.57 5.11 7.95
C ASP A 147 2.65 5.03 9.48
N LEU A 148 3.72 4.43 10.00
CA LEU A 148 3.96 4.37 11.44
C LEU A 148 4.19 5.77 12.03
N ASP A 149 4.93 6.62 11.33
CA ASP A 149 5.12 8.03 11.70
C ASP A 149 3.79 8.80 11.73
N ALA A 150 2.93 8.58 10.74
CA ALA A 150 1.62 9.25 10.67
C ALA A 150 0.71 8.93 11.87
N LEU A 151 0.88 7.74 12.46
CA LEU A 151 0.13 7.31 13.65
C LEU A 151 0.74 7.82 14.97
N ALA A 152 2.04 8.13 14.98
CA ALA A 152 2.79 8.46 16.19
C ALA A 152 3.09 9.97 16.34
N PHE A 153 3.25 10.69 15.22
CA PHE A 153 3.67 12.09 15.18
C PHE A 153 2.61 12.99 14.54
N CYS A 154 1.38 12.86 15.03
CA CYS A 154 0.21 13.66 14.64
C CYS A 154 -0.39 14.41 15.85
N ALA A 155 -1.51 15.12 15.64
CA ALA A 155 -2.11 15.96 16.67
C ALA A 155 -2.59 15.15 17.88
N VAL A 156 -3.26 14.03 17.62
CA VAL A 156 -3.68 13.06 18.64
C VAL A 156 -3.15 11.68 18.22
N PRO A 157 -1.99 11.25 18.72
CA PRO A 157 -1.35 10.01 18.30
C PRO A 157 -2.16 8.77 18.67
N ALA A 158 -2.22 7.80 17.75
CA ALA A 158 -2.72 6.44 18.02
C ALA A 158 -1.60 5.54 18.58
N LEU A 159 -0.34 5.87 18.31
CA LEU A 159 0.85 5.16 18.77
C LEU A 159 1.79 6.08 19.56
N ALA A 160 2.52 5.51 20.50
CA ALA A 160 3.61 6.16 21.24
C ALA A 160 4.83 5.23 21.34
N GLY A 161 5.97 5.75 21.82
CA GLY A 161 7.18 4.94 22.09
C GLY A 161 8.23 4.93 20.98
N LEU A 162 7.96 5.59 19.85
CA LEU A 162 8.97 5.89 18.83
C LEU A 162 9.80 7.12 19.24
N PRO A 163 11.14 7.11 19.04
CA PRO A 163 12.00 8.20 19.50
C PRO A 163 11.96 9.45 18.60
N CYS A 164 11.68 9.27 17.32
CA CYS A 164 11.64 10.31 16.30
C CYS A 164 10.93 9.79 15.03
N PRO A 165 10.56 10.67 14.09
CA PRO A 165 10.09 10.24 12.77
C PRO A 165 11.15 9.46 11.99
N SER A 166 10.72 8.47 11.23
CA SER A 166 11.57 7.59 10.42
C SER A 166 12.32 8.29 9.29
N THR A 167 11.83 9.43 8.82
CA THR A 167 12.49 10.24 7.77
C THR A 167 13.89 10.71 8.19
N GLY A 168 14.11 10.97 9.47
CA GLY A 168 15.42 11.31 10.02
C GLY A 168 16.42 10.15 10.00
N LEU A 169 15.96 8.90 9.79
CA LEU A 169 16.83 7.72 9.78
C LEU A 169 17.49 7.45 8.42
N MET A 170 16.99 8.10 7.36
CA MET A 170 17.61 8.08 6.03
C MET A 170 18.68 9.16 5.87
N ASP A 171 18.84 10.04 6.86
CA ASP A 171 19.91 11.02 6.90
C ASP A 171 21.24 10.30 7.14
N PRO A 172 22.23 10.40 6.22
CA PRO A 172 23.56 9.85 6.43
C PRO A 172 24.24 10.37 7.71
N GLU A 173 23.84 11.54 8.22
CA GLU A 173 24.37 12.13 9.45
C GLU A 173 23.73 11.56 10.73
N ALA A 174 22.59 10.85 10.64
CA ALA A 174 21.92 10.26 11.79
C ALA A 174 22.75 9.16 12.50
N GLY A 175 23.75 8.62 11.79
CA GLY A 175 24.63 7.56 12.28
C GLY A 175 23.91 6.24 12.52
N ASP A 176 24.67 5.16 12.65
CA ASP A 176 24.13 3.81 12.86
C ASP A 176 23.39 3.68 14.21
N ASP A 177 23.77 4.48 15.21
CA ASP A 177 23.20 4.44 16.56
C ASP A 177 21.74 4.92 16.58
N GLY A 178 21.40 5.97 15.82
CA GLY A 178 20.04 6.48 15.73
C GLY A 178 19.08 5.48 15.07
N ARG A 179 19.53 4.86 13.98
CA ARG A 179 18.78 3.80 13.29
C ARG A 179 18.59 2.58 14.20
N SER A 180 19.64 2.15 14.88
CA SER A 180 19.57 1.03 15.83
C SER A 180 18.58 1.32 16.96
N ALA A 181 18.66 2.50 17.59
CA ALA A 181 17.76 2.91 18.66
C ALA A 181 16.29 2.93 18.21
N TYR A 182 16.01 3.45 17.01
CA TYR A 182 14.66 3.42 16.44
C TYR A 182 14.18 1.99 16.22
N MET A 183 14.98 1.12 15.59
CA MET A 183 14.58 -0.26 15.31
C MET A 183 14.34 -1.10 16.58
N GLN A 184 14.99 -0.75 17.69
CA GLN A 184 14.80 -1.38 19.00
C GLN A 184 13.70 -0.74 19.85
N SER A 185 13.21 0.45 19.48
CA SER A 185 12.09 1.09 20.15
C SER A 185 10.83 0.23 20.06
N LYS A 186 9.93 0.38 21.03
CA LYS A 186 8.72 -0.43 21.15
C LYS A 186 7.49 0.46 21.03
N PRO A 187 6.88 0.54 19.83
CA PRO A 187 5.59 1.19 19.66
C PRO A 187 4.55 0.56 20.59
N ALA A 188 3.71 1.39 21.18
CA ALA A 188 2.59 0.98 22.02
C ALA A 188 1.34 1.79 21.67
N LEU A 189 0.16 1.20 21.87
CA LEU A 189 -1.10 1.92 21.71
C LEU A 189 -1.22 3.05 22.73
N THR A 190 -1.70 4.20 22.27
CA THR A 190 -2.19 5.28 23.14
C THR A 190 -3.65 5.00 23.52
N PRO A 191 -4.26 5.81 24.41
CA PRO A 191 -5.71 5.72 24.65
C PRO A 191 -6.55 5.83 23.36
N LEU A 192 -6.14 6.68 22.41
CA LEU A 192 -6.81 6.76 21.11
C LEU A 192 -6.65 5.46 20.31
N GLY A 193 -5.43 4.89 20.25
CA GLY A 193 -5.19 3.62 19.56
C GLY A 193 -6.04 2.48 20.12
N THR A 194 -6.17 2.39 21.44
CA THR A 194 -7.04 1.41 22.11
C THR A 194 -8.51 1.65 21.78
N ALA A 195 -8.99 2.90 21.83
CA ALA A 195 -10.39 3.23 21.50
C ALA A 195 -10.74 2.94 20.03
N ILE A 196 -9.79 3.17 19.10
CA ILE A 196 -9.96 2.83 17.68
C ILE A 196 -10.15 1.31 17.50
N LEU A 197 -9.32 0.48 18.14
CA LEU A 197 -9.46 -0.98 18.05
C LEU A 197 -10.77 -1.49 18.66
N ALA A 198 -11.24 -0.83 19.73
CA ALA A 198 -12.54 -1.11 20.33
C ALA A 198 -13.74 -0.65 19.47
N GLY A 199 -13.50 0.08 18.37
CA GLY A 199 -14.55 0.64 17.51
C GLY A 199 -15.25 1.87 18.11
N GLU A 200 -14.63 2.50 19.10
CA GLU A 200 -15.17 3.62 19.88
C GLU A 200 -14.68 4.98 19.36
N ALA A 201 -13.66 5.00 18.49
CA ALA A 201 -13.08 6.22 17.94
C ALA A 201 -12.81 6.10 16.43
N ASP A 202 -12.80 7.26 15.76
CA ASP A 202 -12.38 7.46 14.37
C ASP A 202 -11.11 8.31 14.38
N PHE A 203 -10.01 7.79 13.83
CA PHE A 203 -8.73 8.49 13.78
C PHE A 203 -8.84 9.85 13.09
N LEU A 204 -9.69 9.95 12.06
CA LEU A 204 -9.92 11.19 11.31
C LEU A 204 -10.93 12.13 11.99
N GLY A 205 -11.53 11.72 13.11
CA GLY A 205 -12.28 12.62 13.98
C GLY A 205 -11.37 13.49 14.85
N GLU A 206 -10.14 13.02 15.11
CA GLU A 206 -9.16 13.68 15.99
C GLU A 206 -7.94 14.23 15.21
N ASN A 207 -7.75 13.78 13.97
CA ASN A 207 -6.61 14.14 13.12
C ASN A 207 -7.06 14.48 11.69
N SER A 208 -6.30 15.33 11.02
CA SER A 208 -6.52 15.67 9.60
C SER A 208 -5.89 14.66 8.66
N ILE A 209 -6.41 14.60 7.43
CA ILE A 209 -5.80 13.85 6.32
C ILE A 209 -5.42 14.81 5.19
N ASP A 210 -4.24 14.60 4.61
CA ASP A 210 -3.81 15.25 3.35
C ASP A 210 -2.84 14.31 2.64
N ARG A 211 -3.36 13.50 1.72
CA ARG A 211 -2.53 12.57 0.92
C ARG A 211 -3.19 12.19 -0.38
N TRP A 212 -2.37 11.70 -1.31
CA TRP A 212 -2.86 11.09 -2.54
C TRP A 212 -3.07 9.59 -2.36
N TRP A 213 -4.21 9.12 -2.84
CA TRP A 213 -4.50 7.71 -3.08
C TRP A 213 -4.70 7.56 -4.59
N GLY A 214 -3.70 7.02 -5.30
CA GLY A 214 -3.68 7.08 -6.77
C GLY A 214 -3.83 8.53 -7.25
N GLY A 215 -4.81 8.79 -8.11
CA GLY A 215 -5.20 10.12 -8.59
C GLY A 215 -6.24 10.85 -7.73
N THR A 216 -6.67 10.27 -6.60
CA THR A 216 -7.64 10.88 -5.68
C THR A 216 -6.92 11.60 -4.54
N HIS A 217 -7.18 12.90 -4.39
CA HIS A 217 -6.65 13.68 -3.27
C HIS A 217 -7.57 13.57 -2.06
N LEU A 218 -7.16 12.81 -1.06
CA LEU A 218 -7.85 12.68 0.21
C LEU A 218 -7.46 13.86 1.10
N ARG A 219 -8.46 14.64 1.50
CA ARG A 219 -8.29 15.80 2.38
C ARG A 219 -9.53 16.00 3.24
N ASP A 220 -9.40 16.79 4.30
CA ASP A 220 -10.56 17.19 5.13
C ASP A 220 -11.69 17.75 4.24
N GLY A 221 -12.91 17.23 4.39
CA GLY A 221 -14.07 17.54 3.55
C GLY A 221 -14.14 16.81 2.19
N ASN A 222 -13.17 15.95 1.88
CA ASN A 222 -13.18 15.03 0.73
C ASN A 222 -12.52 13.69 1.13
N VAL A 223 -13.11 13.01 2.11
CA VAL A 223 -12.59 11.74 2.65
C VAL A 223 -13.43 10.58 2.13
N TRP A 224 -12.99 10.02 1.00
CA TRP A 224 -13.52 8.74 0.55
C TRP A 224 -13.10 7.65 1.52
N ARG A 225 -14.05 6.80 1.90
CA ARG A 225 -13.80 5.66 2.78
C ARG A 225 -14.17 4.35 2.10
N ILE A 226 -13.75 3.25 2.70
CA ILE A 226 -14.16 1.90 2.31
C ILE A 226 -14.80 1.18 3.50
N ASP A 227 -15.95 0.57 3.26
CA ASP A 227 -16.52 -0.40 4.17
C ASP A 227 -15.78 -1.73 3.97
N ARG A 228 -15.04 -2.16 5.00
CA ARG A 228 -14.15 -3.33 4.88
C ARG A 228 -14.91 -4.65 4.86
N ASP A 229 -16.15 -4.68 5.33
CA ASP A 229 -16.97 -5.90 5.39
C ASP A 229 -17.63 -6.17 4.04
N THR A 230 -18.08 -5.11 3.36
CA THR A 230 -18.76 -5.19 2.06
C THR A 230 -17.81 -4.96 0.88
N GLY A 231 -16.72 -4.22 1.09
CA GLY A 231 -15.84 -3.73 0.02
C GLY A 231 -16.37 -2.48 -0.69
N ASP A 232 -17.48 -1.90 -0.23
CA ASP A 232 -18.14 -0.78 -0.87
C ASP A 232 -17.47 0.56 -0.53
N LEU A 233 -17.49 1.48 -1.51
CA LEU A 233 -17.04 2.85 -1.30
C LEU A 233 -18.08 3.63 -0.50
N VAL A 234 -17.59 4.44 0.44
CA VAL A 234 -18.38 5.40 1.19
C VAL A 234 -17.95 6.81 0.75
N HIS A 235 -18.93 7.58 0.27
CA HIS A 235 -18.71 8.93 -0.23
C HIS A 235 -18.35 9.91 0.92
N PRO A 236 -17.57 10.97 0.63
CA PRO A 236 -17.23 12.03 1.57
C PRO A 236 -18.41 12.77 2.20
#